data_AF-A0A1Z4NMM7-F1
#
_entry.id   AF-A0A1Z4NMM7-F1
#
_cell.length_a   1.000
_cell.length_b   1.000
_cell.length_c   1.000
_cell.angle_alpha   90.00
_cell.angle_beta   90.00
_cell.angle_gamma   90.00
#
_symmetry.space_group_name_H-M   'P 1'
#
loop_
_entity.id
_entity.type
_entity.pdbx_description
1 polymer ?
#
loop_
_entity_poly.entity_id
_entity_poly.type
_entity_poly.pdbx_seq_one_letter_code
_entity_poly.pdbx_strand_id
1 'polypeptide(L)'
;MAEQEKPTFKDIFFVPPNYSEMLKRPYARIEKKDHDFVIGVTIQASLEAAPPPETDPSLGEMVTIIKEEPGTYSEATVTGNTETHIFDIPVVVIECKTYLDKTMLEGSSRAAEDLKARNPNSLYIVVMEWIKLTSDVNLRKYKVDQIYVLRQQKNTDREFRYESKYVKNSINPAVVQHLFKKVRNYLTTDWVGGIEMGIQRGWLIDE
;
A
#
# COMPACT_ATOMS: atom_id res chain seq x y z
N MET A 1 -19.24 6.82 -13.94
CA MET A 1 -19.04 6.24 -12.60
C MET A 1 -17.66 6.68 -12.16
N ALA A 2 -17.55 7.46 -11.10
CA ALA A 2 -16.24 7.79 -10.54
C ALA A 2 -15.65 6.48 -10.00
N GLU A 3 -14.50 6.08 -10.54
CA GLU A 3 -13.71 4.98 -9.99
C GLU A 3 -13.28 5.44 -8.60
N GLN A 4 -13.91 4.86 -7.57
CA GLN A 4 -13.64 5.26 -6.20
C GLN A 4 -12.24 4.77 -5.85
N GLU A 5 -11.30 5.70 -5.72
CA GLU A 5 -9.98 5.45 -5.15
C GLU A 5 -10.18 4.60 -3.89
N LYS A 6 -9.48 3.46 -3.82
CA LYS A 6 -9.58 2.55 -2.68
C LYS A 6 -8.40 2.83 -1.74
N PRO A 7 -8.60 3.63 -0.68
CA PRO A 7 -7.54 3.91 0.29
C PRO A 7 -7.16 2.62 1.02
N THR A 8 -5.88 2.27 0.95
CA THR A 8 -5.34 1.06 1.59
C THR A 8 -4.51 1.40 2.81
N PHE A 9 -4.33 0.43 3.71
CA PHE A 9 -3.53 0.55 4.92
C PHE A 9 -2.12 1.06 4.63
N LYS A 10 -1.74 2.13 5.33
CA LYS A 10 -0.39 2.69 5.31
C LYS A 10 0.29 2.54 6.67
N ASP A 11 -0.38 2.96 7.74
CA ASP A 11 0.19 2.93 9.08
C ASP A 11 -0.90 2.81 10.17
N ILE A 12 -0.47 2.42 11.37
CA ILE A 12 -1.25 2.45 12.60
C ILE A 12 -0.46 3.23 13.66
N PHE A 13 -1.12 4.19 14.31
CA PHE A 13 -0.56 4.95 15.42
C PHE A 13 -1.55 5.03 16.58
N PHE A 14 -1.01 5.14 17.79
CA PHE A 14 -1.77 5.23 19.03
C PHE A 14 -1.68 6.66 19.56
N VAL A 15 -2.83 7.33 19.68
CA VAL A 15 -2.89 8.77 20.04
C VAL A 15 -3.85 8.98 21.21
N PRO A 16 -3.51 8.45 22.39
CA PRO A 16 -4.29 8.72 23.59
C PRO A 16 -4.16 10.19 23.99
N PRO A 17 -5.23 10.83 24.50
CA PRO A 17 -5.17 12.23 24.92
C PRO A 17 -4.31 12.44 26.18
N ASN A 18 -4.17 11.40 27.03
CA ASN A 18 -3.29 11.38 28.19
C ASN A 18 -3.05 9.93 28.67
N TYR A 19 -2.17 9.75 29.67
CA TYR A 19 -1.80 8.42 30.18
C TYR A 19 -2.98 7.66 30.82
N SER A 20 -3.87 8.33 31.54
CA SER A 20 -5.04 7.68 32.16
C SER A 20 -5.97 7.10 31.09
N GLU A 21 -6.18 7.84 29.99
CA GLU A 21 -6.94 7.35 28.85
C GLU A 21 -6.24 6.20 28.12
N MET A 22 -4.90 6.24 27.99
CA MET A 22 -4.13 5.15 27.37
C MET A 22 -4.34 3.78 28.04
N LEU A 23 -4.69 3.76 29.34
CA LEU A 23 -5.00 2.53 30.07
C LEU A 23 -6.40 1.98 29.78
N LYS A 24 -7.32 2.81 29.27
CA LYS A 24 -8.72 2.44 29.05
C LYS A 24 -8.96 1.77 27.71
N ARG A 25 -8.24 2.20 26.67
CA ARG A 25 -8.33 1.65 25.30
C ARG A 25 -7.11 2.09 24.47
N PRO A 26 -6.86 1.47 23.31
CA PRO A 26 -5.65 1.75 22.51
C PRO A 26 -5.55 3.17 21.91
N TYR A 27 -6.66 3.83 21.59
CA TYR A 27 -6.69 5.05 20.78
C TYR A 27 -5.96 4.90 19.44
N ALA A 28 -6.15 3.74 18.79
CA ALA A 28 -5.56 3.44 17.51
C ALA A 28 -6.17 4.29 16.39
N ARG A 29 -5.33 4.67 15.43
CA ARG A 29 -5.70 5.41 14.23
C ARG A 29 -5.06 4.74 13.04
N ILE A 30 -5.88 4.52 12.01
CA ILE A 30 -5.44 3.88 10.78
C ILE A 30 -5.24 4.96 9.72
N GLU A 31 -3.98 5.19 9.34
CA GLU A 31 -3.67 5.99 8.17
C GLU A 31 -3.77 5.14 6.91
N LYS A 32 -4.40 5.71 5.90
CA LYS A 32 -4.59 5.08 4.60
C LYS A 32 -3.92 5.90 3.51
N LYS A 33 -3.67 5.25 2.37
CA LYS A 33 -3.10 5.86 1.18
C LYS A 33 -3.91 5.46 -0.05
N ASP A 34 -4.19 6.45 -0.88
CA ASP A 34 -4.84 6.26 -2.18
C ASP A 34 -3.84 5.79 -3.24
N HIS A 35 -4.34 4.92 -4.11
CA HIS A 35 -3.61 4.33 -5.22
C HIS A 35 -4.53 4.26 -6.44
N ASP A 36 -3.94 4.37 -7.63
CA ASP A 36 -4.71 4.37 -8.89
C ASP A 36 -5.44 3.02 -9.11
N PHE A 37 -4.82 1.89 -8.73
CA PHE A 37 -5.45 0.56 -8.77
C PHE A 37 -4.85 -0.38 -7.71
N VAL A 38 -5.74 -1.16 -7.08
CA VAL A 38 -5.39 -2.09 -5.99
C VAL A 38 -6.09 -3.43 -6.15
N ILE A 39 -5.35 -4.51 -5.93
CA ILE A 39 -5.90 -5.82 -5.53
C ILE A 39 -5.44 -6.07 -4.10
N GLY A 40 -6.38 -6.44 -3.23
CA GLY A 40 -6.13 -6.62 -1.81
C GLY A 40 -7.29 -7.33 -1.12
N VAL A 41 -7.23 -7.33 0.21
CA VAL A 41 -8.27 -7.91 1.08
C VAL A 41 -8.70 -6.89 2.12
N THR A 42 -9.99 -6.85 2.39
CA THR A 42 -10.52 -6.08 3.52
C THR A 42 -10.36 -6.90 4.80
N ILE A 43 -9.77 -6.31 5.83
CA ILE A 43 -9.64 -6.95 7.14
C ILE A 43 -10.37 -6.16 8.22
N GLN A 44 -10.82 -6.89 9.24
CA GLN A 44 -11.31 -6.35 10.49
C GLN A 44 -10.28 -6.66 11.57
N ALA A 45 -9.78 -5.63 12.25
CA ALA A 45 -8.82 -5.74 13.34
C ALA A 45 -9.41 -5.15 14.62
N SER A 46 -9.36 -5.91 15.72
CA SER A 46 -9.80 -5.45 17.04
C SER A 46 -8.60 -5.34 17.97
N LEU A 47 -8.46 -4.20 18.64
CA LEU A 47 -7.38 -3.91 19.59
C LEU A 47 -7.99 -3.64 20.97
N GLU A 48 -7.37 -4.16 22.01
CA GLU A 48 -7.85 -4.04 23.38
C GLU A 48 -6.68 -3.66 24.31
N ALA A 49 -6.94 -2.77 25.27
CA ALA A 49 -5.97 -2.48 26.32
C ALA A 49 -5.93 -3.62 27.35
N ALA A 50 -4.75 -4.16 27.61
CA ALA A 50 -4.57 -5.18 28.64
C ALA A 50 -4.85 -4.60 30.04
N PRO A 51 -5.50 -5.34 30.94
CA PRO A 51 -5.69 -4.90 32.32
C PRO A 51 -4.32 -4.69 33.00
N PRO A 52 -4.17 -3.64 33.84
CA PRO A 52 -2.94 -3.42 34.59
C PRO A 52 -2.59 -4.65 35.45
N PRO A 53 -1.29 -4.98 35.63
CA PRO A 53 -0.87 -6.12 36.45
C PRO A 53 -1.35 -6.07 37.92
N GLU A 54 -1.73 -4.90 38.43
CA GLU A 54 -2.02 -4.65 39.85
C GLU A 54 -3.52 -4.51 40.19
N THR A 55 -4.44 -4.61 39.22
CA THR A 55 -5.88 -4.54 39.52
C THR A 55 -6.41 -5.91 39.92
N ASP A 56 -6.74 -6.05 41.21
CA ASP A 56 -7.50 -7.17 41.78
C ASP A 56 -8.78 -7.41 40.95
N PRO A 57 -9.02 -8.63 40.41
CA PRO A 57 -10.22 -8.95 39.65
C PRO A 57 -11.53 -8.81 40.45
N SER A 58 -11.48 -8.52 41.75
CA SER A 58 -12.65 -8.29 42.61
C SER A 58 -13.18 -6.84 42.64
N LEU A 59 -12.44 -5.85 42.13
CA LEU A 59 -12.96 -4.48 41.99
C LEU A 59 -13.54 -4.26 40.59
N GLY A 60 -14.82 -4.60 40.46
CA GLY A 60 -15.62 -4.25 39.28
C GLY A 60 -15.80 -2.74 39.15
N GLU A 61 -14.88 -2.07 38.46
CA GLU A 61 -15.16 -0.74 37.91
C GLU A 61 -15.93 -0.90 36.60
N MET A 62 -17.19 -0.46 36.62
CA MET A 62 -17.98 -0.27 35.41
C MET A 62 -17.28 0.78 34.55
N VAL A 63 -16.66 0.35 33.45
CA VAL A 63 -16.14 1.25 32.42
C VAL A 63 -17.31 2.06 31.87
N THR A 64 -17.36 3.34 32.21
CA THR A 64 -18.36 4.28 31.73
C THR A 64 -18.26 4.37 30.21
N ILE A 65 -19.35 4.08 29.51
CA ILE A 65 -19.43 4.18 28.05
C ILE A 65 -19.40 5.67 27.69
N ILE A 66 -18.21 6.20 27.39
CA ILE A 66 -18.08 7.52 26.80
C ILE A 66 -18.30 7.35 25.30
N LYS A 67 -19.51 7.69 24.82
CA LYS A 67 -19.74 7.98 23.40
C LYS A 67 -19.17 9.37 23.11
N GLU A 68 -17.89 9.47 22.83
CA GLU A 68 -17.32 10.67 22.23
C GLU A 68 -17.70 10.70 20.74
N GLU A 69 -18.33 11.78 20.28
CA GLU A 69 -18.51 12.01 18.86
C GLU A 69 -17.13 12.35 18.24
N PRO A 70 -16.69 11.63 17.20
CA PRO A 70 -15.37 11.83 16.66
C PRO A 70 -15.31 13.14 15.89
N GLY A 71 -14.49 14.06 16.37
CA GLY A 71 -13.98 15.20 15.59
C GLY A 71 -13.03 14.72 14.50
N THR A 72 -13.54 13.92 13.56
CA THR A 72 -12.88 13.38 12.35
C THR A 72 -11.70 12.42 12.58
N TYR A 73 -11.61 11.45 11.65
CA TYR A 73 -10.54 10.47 11.38
C TYR A 73 -10.68 9.08 12.03
N SER A 74 -11.01 8.12 11.15
CA SER A 74 -11.21 6.66 11.33
C SER A 74 -12.39 6.25 12.21
N GLU A 75 -13.48 5.83 11.56
CA GLU A 75 -14.71 5.30 12.15
C GLU A 75 -14.47 3.92 12.80
N ALA A 76 -13.72 3.90 13.89
CA ALA A 76 -13.57 2.71 14.72
C ALA A 76 -14.87 2.45 15.47
N THR A 77 -15.28 1.19 15.56
CA THR A 77 -16.36 0.80 16.48
C THR A 77 -15.76 0.49 17.83
N VAL A 78 -16.18 1.22 18.87
CA VAL A 78 -15.69 1.02 20.24
C VAL A 78 -16.74 0.27 21.06
N THR A 79 -16.35 -0.82 21.70
CA THR A 79 -17.20 -1.59 22.63
C THR A 79 -16.39 -1.94 23.87
N GLY A 80 -16.72 -1.33 25.01
CA GLY A 80 -15.91 -1.43 26.22
C GLY A 80 -14.52 -0.80 26.02
N ASN A 81 -13.47 -1.57 26.33
CA ASN A 81 -12.05 -1.22 26.10
C ASN A 81 -11.52 -1.68 24.72
N THR A 82 -12.38 -2.25 23.86
CA THR A 82 -12.00 -2.78 22.55
C THR A 82 -12.34 -1.79 21.43
N GLU A 83 -11.39 -1.55 20.53
CA GLU A 83 -11.51 -0.75 19.32
C GLU A 83 -11.43 -1.63 18.08
N THR A 84 -12.46 -1.61 17.24
CA THR A 84 -12.50 -2.39 16.00
C THR A 84 -12.40 -1.50 14.77
N HIS A 85 -11.43 -1.79 13.91
CA HIS A 85 -11.14 -1.05 12.68
C HIS A 85 -11.31 -1.95 11.45
N ILE A 86 -11.83 -1.37 10.37
CA ILE A 86 -11.93 -2.03 9.06
C ILE A 86 -11.07 -1.27 8.05
N PHE A 87 -10.18 -1.99 7.38
CA PHE A 87 -9.29 -1.41 6.38
C PHE A 87 -8.80 -2.45 5.37
N ASP A 88 -8.37 -1.97 4.21
CA ASP A 88 -7.89 -2.81 3.12
C ASP A 88 -6.37 -2.98 3.19
N ILE A 89 -5.89 -4.23 3.14
CA ILE A 89 -4.47 -4.55 2.95
C ILE A 89 -4.25 -4.84 1.47
N PRO A 90 -3.37 -4.09 0.78
CA PRO A 90 -3.10 -4.31 -0.62
C PRO A 90 -2.06 -5.43 -0.80
N VAL A 91 -2.17 -6.15 -1.91
CA VAL A 91 -1.18 -7.14 -2.33
C VAL A 91 -0.63 -6.86 -3.73
N VAL A 92 -1.41 -6.20 -4.58
CA VAL A 92 -0.92 -5.61 -5.84
C VAL A 92 -1.36 -4.17 -5.88
N VAL A 93 -0.42 -3.26 -6.08
CA VAL A 93 -0.64 -1.84 -6.29
C VAL A 93 -0.11 -1.46 -7.67
N ILE A 94 -0.93 -0.76 -8.45
CA ILE A 94 -0.54 -0.21 -9.75
C ILE A 94 -0.78 1.30 -9.74
N GLU A 95 0.28 2.05 -9.98
CA GLU A 95 0.22 3.49 -10.21
C GLU A 95 0.17 3.77 -11.71
N CYS A 96 -0.79 4.57 -12.15
CA CYS A 96 -1.02 4.95 -13.53
C CYS A 96 -0.62 6.41 -13.75
N LYS A 97 0.43 6.64 -14.55
CA LYS A 97 0.91 8.00 -14.85
C LYS A 97 0.83 8.26 -16.35
N THR A 98 0.46 9.48 -16.76
CA THR A 98 0.56 9.85 -18.18
C THR A 98 2.02 9.77 -18.65
N TYR A 99 2.96 10.27 -17.86
CA TYR A 99 4.39 10.09 -18.07
C TYR A 99 5.11 9.86 -16.76
N LEU A 100 6.33 9.32 -16.81
CA LEU A 100 7.17 9.14 -15.62
C LEU A 100 8.49 9.90 -15.76
N ASP A 101 8.72 10.87 -14.88
CA ASP A 101 10.02 11.54 -14.71
C ASP A 101 10.78 11.03 -13.46
N LYS A 102 11.98 11.57 -13.22
CA LYS A 102 12.85 11.13 -12.12
C LYS A 102 12.21 11.36 -10.74
N THR A 103 11.61 12.52 -10.53
CA THR A 103 10.98 12.88 -9.25
C THR A 103 9.78 11.98 -8.96
N MET A 104 8.95 11.70 -9.98
CA MET A 104 7.84 10.76 -9.86
C MET A 104 8.30 9.33 -9.58
N LEU A 105 9.41 8.89 -10.20
CA LEU A 105 10.00 7.59 -9.93
C LEU A 105 10.56 7.48 -8.50
N GLU A 106 11.21 8.53 -8.00
CA GLU A 106 11.68 8.61 -6.61
C GLU A 106 10.50 8.53 -5.62
N GLY A 107 9.41 9.27 -5.88
CA GLY A 107 8.19 9.20 -5.09
C GLY A 107 7.54 7.81 -5.11
N SER A 108 7.44 7.20 -6.29
CA SER A 108 6.90 5.84 -6.45
C SER A 108 7.76 4.79 -5.75
N SER A 109 9.08 4.95 -5.79
CA SER A 109 10.01 4.08 -5.09
C SER A 109 9.85 4.15 -3.58
N ARG A 110 9.68 5.35 -3.02
CA ARG A 110 9.43 5.51 -1.59
C ARG A 110 8.09 4.91 -1.19
N ALA A 111 7.05 5.12 -1.99
CA ALA A 111 5.75 4.50 -1.77
C ALA A 111 5.82 2.96 -1.79
N ALA A 112 6.59 2.38 -2.70
CA ALA A 112 6.82 0.94 -2.77
C ALA A 112 7.57 0.42 -1.53
N GLU A 113 8.57 1.18 -1.05
CA GLU A 113 9.31 0.86 0.17
C GLU A 113 8.41 0.88 1.41
N ASP A 114 7.64 1.96 1.60
CA ASP A 114 6.68 2.10 2.69
C ASP A 114 5.65 0.96 2.66
N LEU A 115 5.15 0.60 1.48
CA LEU A 115 4.20 -0.51 1.33
C LEU A 115 4.83 -1.85 1.76
N LYS A 116 6.01 -2.17 1.24
CA LYS A 116 6.70 -3.44 1.51
C LYS A 116 7.17 -3.56 2.96
N ALA A 117 7.39 -2.43 3.64
CA ALA A 117 7.66 -2.45 5.08
C ALA A 117 6.47 -2.97 5.90
N ARG A 118 5.23 -2.84 5.40
CA ARG A 118 4.01 -3.31 6.10
C ARG A 118 3.48 -4.63 5.56
N ASN A 119 3.54 -4.82 4.25
CA ASN A 119 3.23 -6.09 3.60
C ASN A 119 4.38 -6.46 2.64
N PRO A 120 5.38 -7.24 3.11
CA PRO A 120 6.56 -7.62 2.31
C PRO A 120 6.24 -8.37 1.02
N ASN A 121 5.09 -9.05 0.98
CA ASN A 121 4.58 -9.76 -0.19
C ASN A 121 3.72 -8.87 -1.10
N SER A 122 3.89 -7.55 -1.03
CA SER A 122 3.20 -6.64 -1.95
C SER A 122 3.99 -6.45 -3.23
N LEU A 123 3.27 -6.48 -4.35
CA LEU A 123 3.77 -6.13 -5.66
C LEU A 123 3.39 -4.68 -5.99
N TYR A 124 4.39 -3.82 -6.21
CA TYR A 124 4.21 -2.42 -6.56
C TYR A 124 4.67 -2.14 -8.00
N ILE A 125 3.74 -1.77 -8.87
CA ILE A 125 3.97 -1.56 -10.30
C ILE A 125 3.67 -0.11 -10.66
N VAL A 126 4.48 0.46 -11.55
CA VAL A 126 4.18 1.75 -12.19
C VAL A 126 3.92 1.52 -13.66
N VAL A 127 2.81 2.05 -14.16
CA VAL A 127 2.42 2.00 -15.57
C VAL A 127 2.34 3.43 -16.09
N MET A 128 2.96 3.68 -17.25
CA MET A 128 2.86 4.97 -17.91
C MET A 128 2.70 4.89 -19.42
N GLU A 129 2.12 5.94 -20.02
CA GLU A 129 2.06 6.04 -21.47
C GLU A 129 3.43 6.38 -22.07
N TRP A 130 4.16 7.35 -21.47
CA TRP A 130 5.47 7.81 -21.95
C TRP A 130 6.55 7.83 -20.85
N ILE A 131 7.80 7.64 -21.23
CA ILE A 131 8.94 7.74 -20.30
C ILE A 131 9.71 9.06 -20.46
N LYS A 132 9.98 9.77 -19.35
CA LYS A 132 10.75 11.01 -19.29
C LYS A 132 12.00 10.83 -18.40
N LEU A 133 12.73 9.74 -18.64
CA LEU A 133 13.99 9.44 -17.94
C LEU A 133 15.18 9.56 -18.90
N THR A 134 16.30 10.04 -18.37
CA THR A 134 17.59 10.01 -19.08
C THR A 134 18.22 8.62 -18.95
N SER A 135 19.22 8.33 -19.78
CA SER A 135 19.99 7.07 -19.74
C SER A 135 20.77 6.88 -18.44
N ASP A 136 21.03 7.96 -17.70
CA ASP A 136 21.84 7.94 -16.48
C ASP A 136 21.05 7.48 -15.25
N VAL A 137 19.73 7.25 -15.41
CA VAL A 137 18.88 6.74 -14.34
C VAL A 137 19.07 5.23 -14.22
N ASN A 138 19.80 4.79 -13.20
CA ASN A 138 19.87 3.37 -12.85
C ASN A 138 18.56 2.92 -12.18
N LEU A 139 17.76 2.13 -12.90
CA LEU A 139 16.46 1.64 -12.40
C LEU A 139 16.59 0.65 -11.25
N ARG A 140 17.73 -0.05 -11.12
CA ARG A 140 17.95 -1.08 -10.07
C ARG A 140 17.99 -0.52 -8.65
N LYS A 141 18.16 0.80 -8.47
CA LYS A 141 18.19 1.42 -7.15
C LYS A 141 16.80 1.63 -6.54
N TYR A 142 15.75 1.57 -7.36
CA TYR A 142 14.39 1.85 -6.92
C TYR A 142 13.69 0.58 -6.43
N LYS A 143 12.72 0.75 -5.53
CA LYS A 143 12.03 -0.35 -4.82
C LYS A 143 10.74 -0.81 -5.51
N VAL A 144 10.36 -0.18 -6.63
CA VAL A 144 9.25 -0.63 -7.47
C VAL A 144 9.59 -1.97 -8.12
N ASP A 145 8.61 -2.87 -8.23
CA ASP A 145 8.84 -4.22 -8.77
C ASP A 145 8.84 -4.27 -10.29
N GLN A 146 8.13 -3.35 -10.94
CA GLN A 146 8.10 -3.25 -12.39
C GLN A 146 7.62 -1.88 -12.87
N ILE A 147 8.13 -1.48 -14.04
CA ILE A 147 7.75 -0.24 -14.71
C ILE A 147 7.35 -0.57 -16.16
N TYR A 148 6.14 -0.19 -16.58
CA TYR A 148 5.64 -0.42 -17.93
C TYR A 148 5.47 0.88 -18.72
N VAL A 149 6.05 0.95 -19.92
CA VAL A 149 5.81 2.04 -20.89
C VAL A 149 4.87 1.54 -21.98
N LEU A 150 3.58 1.84 -21.85
CA LEU A 150 2.51 1.28 -22.67
C LEU A 150 2.63 1.62 -24.17
N ARG A 151 3.11 2.81 -24.51
CA ARG A 151 3.30 3.24 -25.91
C ARG A 151 4.72 2.98 -26.43
N GLN A 152 5.60 2.45 -25.58
CA GLN A 152 7.02 2.24 -25.86
C GLN A 152 7.71 3.50 -26.44
N GLN A 153 7.33 4.67 -25.93
CA GLN A 153 7.72 5.96 -26.49
C GLN A 153 8.23 6.91 -25.38
N LYS A 154 9.28 7.68 -25.68
CA LYS A 154 9.73 8.74 -24.79
C LYS A 154 8.74 9.91 -24.79
N ASN A 155 8.63 10.59 -23.64
CA ASN A 155 8.04 11.91 -23.57
C ASN A 155 9.13 12.89 -24.00
N THR A 156 9.25 13.15 -25.31
CA THR A 156 9.86 14.40 -25.78
C THR A 156 9.12 15.58 -25.14
N ASP A 157 9.70 16.78 -25.08
CA ASP A 157 9.04 17.93 -24.47
C ASP A 157 7.56 17.98 -24.81
N ARG A 158 6.74 18.25 -23.80
CA ARG A 158 5.28 18.09 -23.86
C ARG A 158 4.67 18.79 -25.08
N GLU A 159 5.30 19.87 -25.52
CA GLU A 159 4.95 20.67 -26.69
C GLU A 159 5.04 19.87 -28.01
N PHE A 160 6.04 19.00 -28.16
CA PHE A 160 6.20 18.14 -29.33
C PHE A 160 5.00 17.20 -29.53
N ARG A 161 4.23 16.88 -28.47
CA ARG A 161 3.01 16.04 -28.62
C ARG A 161 1.90 16.74 -29.41
N TYR A 162 1.96 18.06 -29.53
CA TYR A 162 0.98 18.87 -30.27
C TYR A 162 1.46 19.23 -31.67
N GLU A 163 2.69 18.85 -32.05
CA GLU A 163 3.18 19.08 -33.40
C GLU A 163 2.45 18.23 -34.42
N SER A 164 2.17 18.82 -35.59
CA SER A 164 1.47 18.15 -36.69
C SER A 164 2.18 16.89 -37.20
N LYS A 165 3.50 16.77 -36.97
CA LYS A 165 4.32 15.63 -37.36
C LYS A 165 4.46 14.56 -36.28
N TYR A 166 3.93 14.80 -35.07
CA TYR A 166 4.06 13.85 -33.98
C TYR A 166 3.18 12.63 -34.19
N VAL A 167 3.80 11.46 -34.23
CA VAL A 167 3.10 10.18 -34.32
C VAL A 167 3.04 9.56 -32.93
N LYS A 168 1.82 9.49 -32.37
CA LYS A 168 1.53 8.84 -31.11
C LYS A 168 1.37 7.34 -31.33
N ASN A 169 2.26 6.52 -30.77
CA ASN A 169 2.07 5.07 -30.80
C ASN A 169 0.80 4.69 -30.04
N SER A 170 0.04 3.73 -30.56
CA SER A 170 -1.06 3.10 -29.81
C SER A 170 -0.54 2.44 -28.52
N ILE A 171 -1.43 2.19 -27.56
CA ILE A 171 -1.09 1.34 -26.41
C ILE A 171 -0.82 -0.06 -26.97
N ASN A 172 0.36 -0.61 -26.68
CA ASN A 172 0.76 -1.91 -27.18
C ASN A 172 0.06 -3.04 -26.40
N PRO A 173 -0.82 -3.85 -27.03
CA PRO A 173 -1.53 -4.93 -26.35
C PRO A 173 -0.60 -6.00 -25.76
N ALA A 174 0.57 -6.22 -26.34
CA ALA A 174 1.54 -7.19 -25.82
C ALA A 174 2.11 -6.76 -24.47
N VAL A 175 2.31 -5.46 -24.26
CA VAL A 175 2.77 -4.89 -22.98
C VAL A 175 1.69 -5.07 -21.91
N VAL A 176 0.44 -4.80 -22.25
CA VAL A 176 -0.71 -5.02 -21.35
C VAL A 176 -0.87 -6.51 -21.00
N GLN A 177 -0.73 -7.39 -22.00
CA GLN A 177 -0.80 -8.84 -21.80
C GLN A 177 0.32 -9.34 -20.88
N HIS A 178 1.52 -8.75 -20.96
CA HIS A 178 2.62 -9.05 -20.07
C HIS A 178 2.34 -8.56 -18.64
N LEU A 179 1.83 -7.34 -18.46
CA LEU A 179 1.40 -6.83 -17.15
C LEU A 179 0.37 -7.78 -16.52
N PHE A 180 -0.67 -8.16 -17.26
CA PHE A 180 -1.69 -9.10 -16.80
C PHE A 180 -1.09 -10.44 -16.35
N LYS A 181 -0.22 -11.04 -17.17
CA LYS A 181 0.44 -12.30 -16.83
C LYS A 181 1.32 -12.18 -15.59
N LYS A 182 2.05 -11.07 -15.44
CA LYS A 182 2.87 -10.83 -14.24
C LYS A 182 2.01 -10.80 -12.98
N VAL A 183 0.91 -10.03 -13.00
CA VAL A 183 -0.02 -9.95 -11.86
C VAL A 183 -0.67 -11.31 -11.58
N ARG A 184 -1.21 -11.98 -12.61
CA ARG A 184 -1.84 -13.30 -12.45
C ARG A 184 -0.86 -14.32 -11.87
N ASN A 185 0.34 -14.43 -12.43
CA ASN A 185 1.34 -15.37 -11.96
C ASN A 185 1.70 -15.06 -10.50
N TYR A 186 1.94 -13.80 -10.16
CA TYR A 186 2.23 -13.42 -8.78
C TYR A 186 1.12 -13.83 -7.80
N LEU A 187 -0.14 -13.57 -8.15
CA LEU A 187 -1.30 -13.93 -7.32
C LEU A 187 -1.59 -15.43 -7.23
N THR A 188 -0.96 -16.26 -8.07
CA THR A 188 -1.18 -17.72 -8.11
C THR A 188 0.05 -18.53 -7.70
N THR A 189 1.17 -17.85 -7.41
CA THR A 189 2.37 -18.45 -6.84
C THR A 189 2.25 -18.50 -5.32
N ASP A 190 2.84 -19.53 -4.72
CA ASP A 190 3.02 -19.59 -3.27
C ASP A 190 4.07 -18.55 -2.84
N TRP A 191 3.69 -17.64 -1.93
CA TRP A 191 4.61 -16.65 -1.37
C TRP A 191 5.43 -17.19 -0.20
N VAL A 192 5.21 -18.46 0.21
CA VAL A 192 5.92 -19.08 1.33
C VAL A 192 7.36 -19.42 0.95
N GLY A 193 8.25 -18.47 1.24
CA GLY A 193 9.71 -18.66 1.30
C GLY A 193 10.15 -18.90 2.74
N GLY A 194 9.79 -20.06 3.32
CA GLY A 194 10.23 -20.42 4.67
C GLY A 194 11.73 -20.72 4.72
N ILE A 195 12.39 -20.33 5.81
CA ILE A 195 13.82 -20.63 6.05
C ILE A 195 14.09 -22.13 5.88
N GLU A 196 13.18 -23.01 6.31
CA GLU A 196 13.34 -24.46 6.23
C GLU A 196 13.39 -24.99 4.78
N MET A 197 12.53 -24.52 3.89
CA MET A 197 12.61 -24.86 2.46
C MET A 197 13.88 -24.28 1.85
N GLY A 198 14.27 -23.07 2.28
CA GLY A 198 15.50 -22.42 1.89
C GLY A 198 16.78 -23.18 2.29
N ILE A 199 16.79 -23.78 3.47
CA ILE A 199 17.89 -24.61 3.96
C ILE A 199 18.04 -25.86 3.08
N GLN A 200 16.95 -26.52 2.73
CA GLN A 200 16.98 -27.73 1.90
C GLN A 200 17.50 -27.47 0.48
N ARG A 201 17.13 -26.33 -0.12
CA ARG A 201 17.60 -25.94 -1.46
C ARG A 201 19.00 -25.30 -1.47
N GLY A 202 19.44 -24.71 -0.36
CA GLY A 202 20.76 -24.08 -0.23
C GLY A 202 20.80 -22.57 -0.48
N TRP A 203 19.65 -21.91 -0.63
CA TRP A 203 19.50 -20.45 -0.73
C TRP A 203 18.16 -20.02 -0.12
N LEU A 204 18.08 -18.85 0.51
CA LEU A 204 16.86 -18.43 1.23
C LEU A 204 15.94 -17.52 0.41
N ILE A 205 16.45 -16.88 -0.63
CA ILE A 205 15.72 -15.93 -1.47
C ILE A 205 15.71 -16.51 -2.89
N ASP A 206 14.52 -16.64 -3.49
CA ASP A 206 14.40 -16.96 -4.91
C ASP A 206 14.46 -15.67 -5.74
N GLU A 207 15.05 -15.74 -6.93
CA GLU A 207 15.15 -14.64 -7.90
C GLU A 207 13.87 -14.45 -8.74
#